data_AF-A0A7V0MMB5-F1
#
_entry.id   AF-A0A7V0MMB5-F1
#
_cell.length_a   1.000
_cell.length_b   1.000
_cell.length_c   1.000
_cell.angle_alpha   90.00
_cell.angle_beta   90.00
_cell.angle_gamma   90.00
#
_symmetry.space_group_name_H-M   'P 1'
#
loop_
_entity.id
_entity.type
_entity.pdbx_description
1 polymer ?
#
loop_
_entity_poly.entity_id
_entity_poly.type
_entity_poly.pdbx_seq_one_letter_code
_entity_poly.pdbx_strand_id
1 'polypeptide(L)'
;YDCEAILVPGEGNIGNIFHYINGRFDVHQRVYAITRFSNEISGKFIFYYMSKYFGHHALTYTVKATVDSLRLPTFQGFDIATPPTLSEQTAIAAILSDMDAEIAALESKLTKARQIKQGMMQELLTGRIRLT
;
A
#
# COMPACT_ATOMS: atom_id res chain seq x y z
N TYR A 1 -16.95 9.32 1.02
CA TYR A 1 -16.60 9.23 2.46
C TYR A 1 -15.53 10.25 2.81
N ASP A 2 -15.42 10.67 4.07
CA ASP A 2 -14.36 11.56 4.56
C ASP A 2 -13.91 11.10 5.96
N CYS A 3 -12.97 10.16 5.99
CA CYS A 3 -12.47 9.55 7.22
C CYS A 3 -11.17 8.76 6.99
N GLU A 4 -10.60 8.23 8.06
CA GLU A 4 -9.54 7.23 8.00
C GLU A 4 -10.08 5.89 7.50
N ALA A 5 -9.44 5.32 6.48
CA ALA A 5 -9.83 4.07 5.86
C ALA A 5 -8.65 3.26 5.32
N ILE A 6 -8.81 1.94 5.31
CA ILE A 6 -7.98 1.01 4.52
C ILE A 6 -8.87 0.43 3.43
N LEU A 7 -8.45 0.63 2.18
CA LEU A 7 -9.17 0.15 1.00
C LEU A 7 -8.48 -1.11 0.48
N VAL A 8 -9.29 -2.16 0.26
CA VAL A 8 -8.83 -3.46 -0.22
C VAL A 8 -9.66 -3.88 -1.43
N PRO A 9 -9.05 -4.10 -2.60
CA PRO A 9 -9.75 -4.67 -3.74
C PRO A 9 -10.28 -6.07 -3.43
N GLY A 10 -11.55 -6.31 -3.73
CA GLY A 10 -12.23 -7.60 -3.59
C GLY A 10 -11.98 -8.56 -4.75
N GLU A 11 -11.30 -8.10 -5.81
CA GLU A 11 -10.86 -8.86 -6.99
C GLU A 11 -9.53 -8.32 -7.47
N GLY A 12 -8.77 -9.16 -8.17
CA GLY A 12 -7.49 -8.79 -8.77
C GLY A 12 -6.39 -8.70 -7.71
N ASN A 13 -5.41 -9.60 -7.81
CA ASN A 13 -4.22 -9.64 -6.94
C ASN A 13 -4.58 -9.60 -5.43
N ILE A 14 -5.44 -10.54 -5.04
CA ILE A 14 -6.04 -10.61 -3.70
C ILE A 14 -5.00 -10.63 -2.60
N GLY A 15 -5.25 -9.80 -1.59
CA GLY A 15 -4.46 -9.76 -0.36
C GLY A 15 -3.07 -9.14 -0.51
N ASN A 16 -2.75 -8.58 -1.68
CA ASN A 16 -1.47 -7.90 -1.94
C ASN A 16 -1.62 -6.38 -2.08
N ILE A 17 -2.84 -5.88 -2.29
CA ILE A 17 -3.09 -4.46 -2.52
C ILE A 17 -3.87 -3.89 -1.35
N PHE A 18 -3.26 -2.91 -0.69
CA PHE A 18 -3.86 -2.11 0.38
C PHE A 18 -3.59 -0.64 0.12
N HIS A 19 -4.61 0.20 0.31
CA HIS A 19 -4.45 1.64 0.25
C HIS A 19 -4.94 2.26 1.55
N TYR A 20 -4.03 2.89 2.28
CA TYR A 20 -4.36 3.72 3.42
C TYR A 20 -4.74 5.12 2.95
N ILE A 21 -5.85 5.64 3.48
CA ILE A 21 -6.25 7.03 3.26
C ILE A 21 -6.77 7.63 4.57
N ASN A 22 -6.46 8.90 4.81
CA ASN A 22 -7.09 9.70 5.85
C ASN A 22 -7.62 10.99 5.21
N GLY A 23 -8.92 11.00 4.91
CA GLY A 23 -9.59 12.12 4.23
C GLY A 23 -10.67 11.64 3.26
N ARG A 24 -10.89 12.42 2.20
CA ARG A 24 -11.97 12.15 1.23
C ARG A 24 -11.61 11.02 0.27
N PHE A 25 -12.50 10.02 0.17
CA PHE A 25 -12.44 8.95 -0.82
C PHE A 25 -13.83 8.49 -1.24
N ASP A 26 -13.88 7.87 -2.42
CA ASP A 26 -15.01 7.08 -2.88
C ASP A 26 -14.57 5.64 -3.10
N VAL A 27 -15.51 4.72 -2.99
CA VAL A 27 -15.28 3.29 -3.25
C VAL A 27 -16.09 2.86 -4.45
N HIS A 28 -15.44 2.16 -5.35
CA HIS A 28 -16.09 1.57 -6.52
C HIS A 28 -16.64 0.17 -6.17
N GLN A 29 -17.34 -0.45 -7.12
CA GLN A 29 -17.82 -1.82 -6.95
C GLN A 29 -16.66 -2.75 -6.60
N ARG A 30 -16.90 -3.62 -5.60
CA ARG A 30 -15.95 -4.62 -5.10
C ARG A 30 -14.70 -4.09 -4.43
N VAL A 31 -14.74 -2.89 -3.85
CA VAL A 31 -13.71 -2.43 -2.89
C VAL A 31 -14.27 -2.53 -1.48
N TYR A 32 -13.55 -3.21 -0.59
CA TYR A 32 -13.84 -3.20 0.84
C TYR A 32 -13.17 -1.98 1.47
N ALA A 33 -13.94 -1.23 2.26
CA ALA A 33 -13.43 -0.14 3.07
C ALA A 33 -13.49 -0.54 4.55
N ILE A 34 -12.32 -0.67 5.17
CA ILE A 34 -12.18 -0.84 6.61
C ILE A 34 -12.08 0.55 7.19
N THR A 35 -13.05 0.92 8.01
CA THR A 35 -13.23 2.27 8.58
C THR A 35 -13.65 2.16 10.04
N ARG A 36 -13.81 3.30 10.72
CA ARG A 36 -14.28 3.38 12.12
C ARG A 36 -13.37 2.62 13.08
N PHE A 37 -12.06 2.84 12.96
CA PHE A 37 -11.08 2.35 13.93
C PHE A 37 -11.42 2.89 15.33
N SER A 38 -11.23 2.04 16.35
CA SER A 38 -11.38 2.44 17.74
C SER A 38 -10.32 3.49 18.11
N ASN A 39 -10.62 4.36 19.08
CA ASN A 39 -9.66 5.35 19.59
C ASN A 39 -8.41 4.73 20.23
N GLU A 40 -8.44 3.42 20.52
CA GLU A 40 -7.31 2.67 21.08
C GLU A 40 -6.42 2.01 20.02
N ILE A 41 -6.81 2.12 18.74
CA ILE A 41 -6.15 1.44 17.61
C ILE A 41 -5.69 2.47 16.57
N SER A 42 -4.45 2.35 16.14
CA SER A 42 -3.93 3.11 15.01
C SER A 42 -4.35 2.45 13.70
N GLY A 43 -5.20 3.09 12.89
CA GLY A 43 -5.58 2.55 11.58
C GLY A 43 -4.37 2.39 10.65
N LYS A 44 -3.38 3.28 10.75
CA LYS A 44 -2.11 3.15 10.02
C LYS A 44 -1.28 1.93 10.46
N PHE A 45 -1.29 1.56 11.74
CA PHE A 45 -0.67 0.31 12.19
C PHE A 45 -1.38 -0.91 11.58
N ILE A 46 -2.72 -0.92 11.60
CA ILE A 46 -3.53 -1.99 11.01
C ILE A 46 -3.23 -2.13 9.52
N PHE A 47 -3.07 -1.01 8.80
CA PHE A 47 -2.67 -1.01 7.40
C PHE A 47 -1.36 -1.77 7.17
N TYR A 48 -0.31 -1.47 7.95
CA TYR A 48 0.97 -2.17 7.82
C TYR A 48 0.88 -3.65 8.19
N TYR A 49 0.14 -3.98 9.25
CA TYR A 49 -0.07 -5.36 9.66
C TYR A 49 -0.78 -6.17 8.57
N MET A 50 -1.89 -5.64 8.04
CA MET A 50 -2.63 -6.29 6.96
C MET A 50 -1.78 -6.43 5.70
N SER A 51 -1.06 -5.38 5.30
CA SER A 51 -0.17 -5.41 4.12
C SER A 51 0.90 -6.50 4.24
N LYS A 52 1.34 -6.83 5.45
CA LYS A 52 2.33 -7.87 5.68
C LYS A 52 1.74 -9.28 5.77
N TYR A 53 0.61 -9.46 6.45
CA TYR A 53 0.13 -10.78 6.89
C TYR A 53 -1.19 -11.23 6.26
N PHE A 54 -2.05 -10.30 5.85
CA PHE A 54 -3.40 -10.65 5.36
C PHE A 54 -3.35 -11.43 4.06
N GLY A 55 -2.40 -11.16 3.16
CA GLY A 55 -2.29 -11.87 1.89
C GLY A 55 -2.17 -13.38 2.06
N HIS A 56 -1.32 -13.81 3.00
CA HIS A 56 -1.16 -15.24 3.29
C HIS A 56 -2.46 -15.86 3.83
N HIS A 57 -3.10 -15.18 4.78
CA HIS A 57 -4.39 -15.60 5.33
C HIS A 57 -5.46 -15.71 4.23
N ALA A 58 -5.60 -14.67 3.40
CA ALA A 58 -6.58 -14.63 2.33
C ALA A 58 -6.41 -15.79 1.34
N LEU A 59 -5.17 -16.13 0.97
CA LEU A 59 -4.88 -17.24 0.06
C LEU A 59 -5.25 -18.61 0.63
N THR A 60 -5.16 -18.81 1.95
CA THR A 60 -5.58 -20.06 2.59
C THR A 60 -7.09 -20.29 2.49
N TYR A 61 -7.89 -19.22 2.52
CA TYR A 61 -9.36 -19.29 2.53
C TYR A 61 -10.00 -18.97 1.17
N THR A 62 -9.20 -18.61 0.16
CA THR A 62 -9.74 -18.35 -1.18
C THR A 62 -9.90 -19.67 -1.93
N VAL A 63 -11.14 -19.97 -2.31
CA VAL A 63 -11.45 -21.09 -3.20
C VAL A 63 -10.90 -20.74 -4.59
N LYS A 64 -9.93 -21.52 -5.09
CA LYS A 64 -9.38 -21.35 -6.45
C LYS A 64 -10.51 -21.42 -7.49
N ALA A 65 -10.92 -20.26 -7.99
CA ALA A 65 -11.81 -20.11 -9.13
C ALA A 65 -11.03 -19.42 -10.27
N THR A 66 -11.62 -19.34 -11.47
CA THR A 66 -10.98 -18.66 -12.62
C THR A 66 -10.67 -17.17 -12.35
N VAL A 67 -11.37 -16.57 -11.38
CA VAL A 67 -11.07 -15.26 -10.80
C VAL A 67 -11.15 -15.41 -9.29
N ASP A 68 -10.04 -15.19 -8.59
CA ASP A 68 -10.02 -15.18 -7.14
C ASP A 68 -10.87 -13.99 -6.62
N SER A 69 -11.68 -14.24 -5.59
CA SER A 69 -12.65 -13.26 -5.06
C SER A 69 -12.61 -13.22 -3.53
N LEU A 70 -12.22 -12.08 -2.97
CA LEU A 70 -12.20 -11.85 -1.51
C LEU A 70 -13.63 -11.71 -0.96
N ARG A 71 -13.93 -12.45 0.10
CA ARG A 71 -15.24 -12.43 0.77
C ARG A 71 -15.12 -11.79 2.15
N LEU A 72 -16.18 -11.13 2.58
CA LEU A 72 -16.24 -10.50 3.91
C LEU A 72 -15.85 -11.42 5.08
N PRO A 73 -16.24 -12.72 5.11
CA PRO A 73 -15.82 -13.63 6.18
C PRO A 73 -14.31 -13.83 6.28
N THR A 74 -13.57 -13.70 5.17
CA THR A 74 -12.10 -13.77 5.17
C THR A 74 -11.48 -12.63 5.97
N PHE A 75 -12.11 -11.45 6.00
CA PHE A 75 -11.69 -10.34 6.85
C PHE A 75 -12.08 -10.57 8.31
N GLN A 76 -13.28 -11.10 8.55
CA GLN A 76 -13.80 -11.31 9.90
C GLN A 76 -13.06 -12.42 10.67
N GLY A 77 -12.49 -13.39 9.96
CA GLY A 77 -11.67 -14.46 10.55
C GLY A 77 -10.19 -14.12 10.67
N PHE A 78 -9.76 -12.91 10.30
CA PHE A 78 -8.35 -12.52 10.36
C PHE A 78 -8.01 -11.90 11.71
N ASP A 79 -7.24 -12.61 12.51
CA ASP A 79 -6.75 -12.12 13.80
C ASP A 79 -5.58 -11.14 13.62
N ILE A 80 -5.61 -10.05 14.40
CA ILE A 80 -4.58 -9.02 14.39
C ILE A 80 -3.94 -8.93 15.77
N ALA A 81 -2.65 -9.22 15.84
CA ALA A 81 -1.85 -8.94 17.02
C ALA A 81 -1.50 -7.45 17.07
N THR A 82 -1.91 -6.78 18.15
CA THR A 82 -1.62 -5.35 18.36
C THR A 82 -0.80 -5.14 19.63
N PRO A 83 0.18 -4.23 19.61
CA PRO A 83 0.80 -3.73 20.83
C PRO A 83 -0.25 -3.13 21.79
N PRO A 84 -0.03 -3.22 23.11
CA PRO A 84 -1.03 -2.87 24.12
C PRO A 84 -1.34 -1.37 24.19
N THR A 85 -0.47 -0.51 23.64
CA THR A 85 -0.66 0.94 23.70
C THR A 85 -0.77 1.56 22.31
N LEU A 86 -1.68 2.53 22.18
CA LEU A 86 -1.79 3.35 20.97
C LEU A 86 -0.48 4.07 20.63
N SER A 87 0.26 4.52 21.65
CA SER A 87 1.54 5.19 21.46
C SER A 87 2.56 4.29 20.75
N GLU A 88 2.66 3.02 21.16
CA GLU A 88 3.57 2.05 20.56
C GLU A 88 3.14 1.70 19.12
N GLN A 89 1.85 1.46 18.89
CA GLN A 89 1.30 1.26 17.54
C GLN A 89 1.63 2.43 16.61
N THR A 90 1.46 3.66 17.11
CA THR A 90 1.74 4.88 16.35
C THR A 90 3.22 5.04 16.05
N ALA A 91 4.10 4.75 17.01
CA ALA A 91 5.55 4.81 16.80
C ALA A 91 6.01 3.81 15.74
N ILE A 92 5.49 2.58 15.77
CA ILE A 92 5.79 1.56 14.75
C ILE A 92 5.29 2.03 13.38
N ALA A 93 4.04 2.48 13.28
CA ALA A 93 3.46 2.94 12.03
C ALA A 93 4.18 4.17 11.45
N ALA A 94 4.69 5.06 12.31
CA ALA A 94 5.48 6.22 11.91
C ALA A 94 6.80 5.81 11.26
N ILE A 95 7.59 4.94 11.94
CA ILE A 95 8.86 4.44 11.41
C ILE A 95 8.67 3.77 10.05
N LEU A 96 7.68 2.88 9.92
CA LEU A 96 7.40 2.21 8.65
C LEU A 96 7.03 3.20 7.55
N SER A 97 6.26 4.24 7.89
CA SER A 97 5.89 5.25 6.91
C SER A 97 7.02 6.19 6.50
N ASP A 98 7.96 6.46 7.41
CA ASP A 98 9.15 7.22 7.08
C ASP A 98 10.04 6.44 6.11
N MET A 99 10.17 5.11 6.32
CA MET A 99 10.88 4.22 5.40
C MET A 99 10.22 4.18 4.01
N ASP A 100 8.89 4.06 3.94
CA ASP A 100 8.16 4.10 2.66
C ASP A 100 8.36 5.44 1.93
N ALA A 101 8.32 6.55 2.66
CA ALA A 101 8.56 7.88 2.11
C ALA A 101 9.98 8.03 1.57
N GLU A 102 10.98 7.47 2.27
CA GLU A 102 12.37 7.45 1.82
C GLU A 102 12.53 6.61 0.54
N ILE A 103 11.94 5.41 0.49
CA ILE A 103 11.95 4.55 -0.70
C ILE A 103 11.34 5.29 -1.90
N ALA A 104 10.15 5.89 -1.74
CA ALA A 104 9.50 6.64 -2.80
C ALA A 104 10.36 7.83 -3.29
N ALA A 105 11.03 8.53 -2.37
CA ALA A 105 11.94 9.61 -2.73
C ALA A 105 13.15 9.11 -3.53
N LEU A 106 13.72 7.96 -3.16
CA LEU A 106 14.83 7.33 -3.87
C LEU A 106 14.42 6.84 -5.26
N GLU A 107 13.26 6.21 -5.39
CA GLU A 107 12.71 5.78 -6.69
C GLU A 107 12.45 6.96 -7.63
N SER A 108 11.95 8.08 -7.10
CA SER A 108 11.77 9.32 -7.86
C SER A 108 13.12 9.86 -8.37
N LYS A 109 14.14 9.91 -7.50
CA LYS A 109 15.50 10.33 -7.88
C LYS A 109 16.10 9.41 -8.96
N LEU A 110 15.97 8.09 -8.79
CA LEU A 110 16.44 7.10 -9.76
C LEU A 110 15.76 7.28 -11.12
N THR A 111 14.45 7.49 -11.13
CA THR A 111 13.68 7.71 -12.36
C THR A 111 14.15 8.97 -13.08
N LYS A 112 14.34 10.09 -12.36
CA LYS A 112 14.88 11.33 -12.94
C LYS A 112 16.29 11.13 -13.50
N ALA A 113 17.17 10.45 -12.77
CA ALA A 113 18.53 10.17 -13.23
C ALA A 113 18.54 9.33 -14.52
N ARG A 114 17.67 8.33 -14.62
CA ARG A 114 17.50 7.52 -15.85
C ARG A 114 17.02 8.37 -17.03
N GLN A 115 16.06 9.27 -16.82
CA GLN A 115 15.57 10.18 -17.86
C GLN A 115 16.66 11.14 -18.35
N ILE A 116 17.44 11.72 -17.43
CA ILE A 116 18.58 12.58 -17.79
C ILE A 116 19.61 11.80 -18.60
N LYS A 117 19.99 10.59 -18.15
CA LYS A 117 20.92 9.72 -18.89
C LYS A 117 20.41 9.44 -20.30
N GLN A 118 19.12 9.12 -20.45
CA GLN A 118 18.51 8.84 -21.75
C GLN A 118 18.52 10.08 -22.66
N GLY A 119 18.12 11.25 -22.14
CA GLY A 119 18.16 12.51 -22.89
C GLY A 119 19.57 12.89 -23.32
N MET A 120 20.57 12.76 -22.42
CA MET A 120 21.97 13.00 -22.75
C MET A 120 22.48 12.05 -23.83
N MET A 121 22.16 10.75 -23.75
CA MET A 121 22.51 9.79 -24.81
C MET A 121 21.90 10.19 -26.14
N GLN A 122 20.65 10.67 -26.16
CA GLN A 122 20.01 11.16 -27.39
C GLN A 122 20.75 12.38 -27.97
N GLU A 123 21.08 13.38 -27.15
CA GLU A 123 21.80 14.59 -27.60
C GLU A 123 23.23 14.28 -28.09
N LEU A 124 23.94 13.35 -27.45
CA LEU A 124 25.28 12.93 -27.85
C LEU A 124 25.27 12.06 -29.12
N LEU A 125 24.40 11.05 -29.18
CA LEU A 125 24.35 10.09 -30.30
C LEU A 125 23.71 10.69 -31.57
N THR A 126 22.87 11.72 -31.43
CA THR A 126 22.36 12.48 -32.58
C THR A 126 23.32 13.59 -33.03
N GLY A 127 24.46 13.77 -32.34
CA GLY A 127 25.49 14.74 -32.68
C GLY A 127 25.10 16.19 -32.43
N ARG A 128 24.00 16.45 -31.68
CA ARG A 128 23.56 17.79 -31.27
C ARG A 128 24.54 18.42 -30.28
N ILE A 129 25.13 17.60 -29.42
CA ILE A 129 26.21 17.98 -28.51
C ILE A 129 27.44 17.11 -28.86
N ARG A 130 28.58 17.74 -29.12
CA ARG A 130 29.87 17.06 -29.32
C ARG A 130 30.77 17.32 -28.13
N LEU A 131 31.35 16.25 -27.58
CA LEU A 131 32.41 16.36 -26.59
C LEU A 131 33.71 16.66 -27.36
N THR A 132 34.25 17.87 -27.22
CA THR A 132 35.59 18.26 -27.69
C THR A 132 36.59 18.19 -26.55
#